data_AF-A0A5K1AIB9-F1
#
_entry.id   AF-A0A5K1AIB9-F1
#
_cell.length_a   1.000
_cell.length_b   1.000
_cell.length_c   1.000
_cell.angle_alpha   90.00
_cell.angle_beta   90.00
_cell.angle_gamma   90.00
#
_symmetry.space_group_name_H-M   'P 1'
#
loop_
_entity.id
_entity.type
_entity.pdbx_description
1 polymer ?
#
loop_
_entity_poly.entity_id
_entity_poly.type
_entity_poly.pdbx_seq_one_letter_code
_entity_poly.pdbx_strand_id
1 'polypeptide(L)' 'LAAAAAEGKNASRNLNNGNGVSPLKPLEERGDAMAISDKNDSEPTVSITVVGASGDLAKKKIYPALFALFYEGCLPE' A
#
# COMPACT_ATOMS: atom_id res chain seq x y z
N LEU A 1 -55.74 -5.72 -15.39
CA LEU A 1 -56.07 -4.48 -14.66
C LEU A 1 -56.27 -4.85 -13.19
N ALA A 2 -55.70 -4.05 -12.30
CA ALA A 2 -55.75 -4.11 -10.84
C ALA A 2 -54.94 -5.24 -10.15
N ALA A 3 -54.24 -5.00 -9.05
CA ALA A 3 -53.70 -3.78 -8.43
C ALA A 3 -52.77 -4.24 -7.27
N ALA A 4 -51.66 -3.51 -7.09
CA ALA A 4 -51.10 -3.00 -5.83
C ALA A 4 -51.33 -3.81 -4.53
N ALA A 5 -50.27 -4.32 -3.88
CA ALA A 5 -49.45 -3.62 -2.87
C ALA A 5 -49.98 -3.77 -1.43
N ALA A 6 -49.11 -4.15 -0.49
CA ALA A 6 -48.84 -3.43 0.76
C ALA A 6 -48.03 -4.28 1.76
N GLU A 7 -47.20 -3.55 2.50
CA GLU A 7 -46.24 -3.91 3.54
C GLU A 7 -46.77 -4.69 4.74
N GLY A 8 -45.86 -5.27 5.53
CA GLY A 8 -46.15 -5.61 6.93
C GLY A 8 -45.01 -6.29 7.69
N LYS A 9 -44.36 -5.53 8.58
CA LYS A 9 -43.24 -5.87 9.49
C LYS A 9 -43.55 -6.96 10.54
N ASN A 10 -42.55 -7.78 10.87
CA ASN A 10 -42.04 -8.05 12.24
C ASN A 10 -40.80 -8.99 12.13
N ALA A 11 -39.61 -8.66 12.62
CA ALA A 11 -39.13 -8.57 14.01
C ALA A 11 -38.91 -9.92 14.73
N SER A 12 -37.64 -10.34 14.75
CA SER A 12 -36.90 -10.93 15.88
C SER A 12 -37.09 -12.42 16.25
N ARG A 13 -36.02 -13.21 16.18
CA ARG A 13 -35.17 -13.47 17.37
C ARG A 13 -33.85 -14.19 17.02
N ASN A 14 -32.78 -13.59 17.52
CA ASN A 14 -31.43 -14.13 17.63
C ASN A 14 -31.41 -15.28 18.65
N LEU A 15 -30.77 -16.40 18.31
CA LEU A 15 -30.19 -17.32 19.28
C LEU A 15 -28.74 -17.58 18.86
N ASN A 16 -27.85 -16.83 19.50
CA ASN A 16 -26.49 -17.26 19.73
C ASN A 16 -26.49 -18.67 20.35
N ASN A 17 -25.45 -19.46 20.08
CA ASN A 17 -24.82 -20.32 21.07
C ASN A 17 -23.47 -20.74 20.51
N GLY A 18 -22.41 -20.30 21.19
CA GLY A 18 -21.03 -20.52 20.79
C GLY A 18 -20.59 -21.98 20.94
N ASN A 19 -19.60 -22.36 20.15
CA ASN A 19 -18.32 -22.84 20.68
C ASN A 19 -17.28 -22.85 19.57
N GLY A 20 -16.07 -22.42 19.96
CA GLY A 20 -15.02 -21.92 19.08
C GLY A 20 -14.50 -22.90 18.05
N VAL A 21 -14.45 -22.41 16.81
CA VAL A 21 -13.22 -22.16 16.04
C VAL A 21 -13.62 -21.28 14.86
N SER A 22 -13.50 -19.96 15.00
CA SER A 22 -13.63 -19.07 13.85
C SER A 22 -12.46 -19.37 12.90
N PRO A 23 -12.70 -19.59 11.59
CA PRO A 23 -11.63 -19.66 10.61
C PRO A 23 -10.73 -18.45 10.80
N LEU A 24 -9.41 -18.67 10.78
CA LEU A 24 -8.42 -17.60 10.77
C LEU A 24 -8.90 -16.55 9.76
N LYS A 25 -9.33 -15.38 10.25
CA LYS A 25 -9.52 -14.24 9.37
C LYS A 25 -8.20 -14.11 8.63
N PRO A 26 -8.17 -14.08 7.28
CA PRO A 26 -6.97 -13.69 6.57
C PRO A 26 -6.42 -12.48 7.30
N LEU A 27 -5.18 -12.61 7.77
CA LEU A 27 -4.42 -11.55 8.42
C LEU A 27 -4.86 -10.25 7.77
N GLU A 28 -5.56 -9.42 8.56
CA GLU A 28 -5.98 -8.11 8.11
C GLU A 28 -4.73 -7.51 7.49
N GLU A 29 -4.80 -7.33 6.17
CA GLU A 29 -3.86 -6.57 5.39
C GLU A 29 -3.77 -5.25 6.14
N ARG A 30 -2.75 -5.14 6.99
CA ARG A 30 -2.44 -3.89 7.66
C ARG A 30 -2.01 -3.01 6.51
N GLY A 31 -3.01 -2.30 6.00
CA GLY A 31 -2.92 -1.27 5.01
C GLY A 31 -2.05 -0.16 5.58
N ASP A 32 -0.75 -0.41 5.54
CA ASP A 32 0.25 0.61 5.34
C ASP A 32 0.70 0.50 3.86
N ALA A 33 -0.24 0.18 2.95
CA ALA A 33 -0.07 0.51 1.55
C ALA A 33 -0.02 2.03 1.51
N MET A 34 1.20 2.57 1.62
CA MET A 34 1.48 3.99 1.44
C MET A 34 0.95 4.33 0.06
N ALA A 35 -0.26 4.87 0.02
CA ALA A 35 -0.85 5.39 -1.20
C ALA A 35 -0.04 6.64 -1.53
N ILE A 36 1.09 6.45 -2.22
CA ILE A 36 1.86 7.54 -2.81
C ILE A 36 1.06 7.97 -4.05
N SER A 37 -0.06 8.66 -3.84
CA SER A 37 -0.74 9.37 -4.90
C SER A 37 -0.32 10.84 -4.81
N ASP A 38 0.97 11.09 -5.02
CA ASP A 38 1.48 12.43 -5.28
C ASP A 38 1.10 12.81 -6.71
N LYS A 39 -0.11 13.34 -6.86
CA LYS A 39 -0.42 14.25 -7.98
C LYS A 39 0.10 15.62 -7.60
N ASN A 40 1.41 15.75 -7.53
CA ASN A 40 2.05 17.04 -7.69
C ASN A 40 2.58 17.06 -9.12
N ASP A 41 2.29 18.15 -9.84
CA ASP A 41 3.01 18.53 -11.07
C ASP A 41 4.48 18.91 -10.75
N SER A 42 5.09 18.21 -9.80
CA SER A 42 6.47 18.31 -9.40
C SER A 42 7.27 17.29 -10.18
N GLU A 43 8.42 17.70 -10.70
CA GLU A 43 9.39 16.81 -11.33
C GLU A 43 9.59 15.55 -10.46
N PRO A 44 9.62 14.36 -11.09
CA PRO A 44 9.70 13.10 -10.36
C PRO A 44 10.95 13.10 -9.47
N THR A 45 10.81 12.92 -8.16
CA THR A 45 11.96 12.90 -7.24
C THR A 45 12.33 11.48 -6.83
N VAL A 46 13.62 11.16 -6.77
CA VAL A 46 14.13 9.87 -6.30
C VAL A 46 15.00 10.08 -5.06
N SER A 47 14.70 9.36 -3.97
CA SER A 47 15.52 9.36 -2.76
C SER A 47 16.28 8.03 -2.63
N ILE A 48 17.61 8.12 -2.51
CA ILE A 48 18.50 6.95 -2.39
C ILE A 48 19.32 7.11 -1.12
N THR A 49 19.12 6.20 -0.17
CA THR A 49 19.92 6.15 1.06
C THR A 49 20.87 4.96 1.01
N VAL A 50 22.17 5.22 1.19
CA VAL A 50 23.20 4.19 1.23
C VAL A 50 23.67 3.99 2.68
N VAL A 51 23.18 2.93 3.32
CA VAL A 51 23.62 2.56 4.68
C VAL A 51 25.02 1.95 4.59
N GLY A 52 25.95 2.40 5.45
CA GLY A 52 27.34 1.96 5.38
C GLY A 52 28.10 2.54 4.19
N ALA A 53 27.75 3.75 3.75
CA ALA A 53 28.41 4.56 2.73
C ALA A 53 29.96 4.64 2.84
N SER A 54 30.52 4.42 4.02
CA SER A 54 31.96 4.39 4.25
C SER A 54 32.65 3.12 3.73
N GLY A 55 31.90 2.06 3.43
CA GLY A 55 32.41 0.78 2.96
C GLY A 55 32.94 0.79 1.53
N ASP A 56 33.77 -0.21 1.22
CA ASP A 56 34.39 -0.36 -0.09
C ASP A 56 33.38 -0.53 -1.22
N LEU A 57 32.26 -1.21 -0.97
CA LEU A 57 31.22 -1.40 -1.99
C LEU A 57 30.57 -0.07 -2.38
N ALA A 58 30.28 0.79 -1.40
CA ALA A 58 29.71 2.10 -1.66
C ALA A 58 30.68 2.95 -2.50
N LYS A 59 31.95 3.03 -2.08
CA LYS A 59 33.00 3.81 -2.75
C LYS A 59 33.37 3.29 -4.15
N LYS A 60 33.47 1.98 -4.32
CA LYS A 60 33.98 1.36 -5.56
C LYS A 60 32.87 1.02 -6.56
N LYS A 61 31.60 1.00 -6.14
CA LYS A 61 30.47 0.58 -7.00
C LYS A 61 29.28 1.51 -6.94
N ILE A 62 28.73 1.79 -5.75
CA ILE A 62 27.48 2.55 -5.65
C ILE A 62 27.66 4.01 -6.09
N TYR A 63 28.63 4.73 -5.53
CA TYR A 63 28.85 6.13 -5.91
C TYR A 63 29.28 6.29 -7.38
N PRO A 64 30.21 5.48 -7.92
CA PRO A 64 30.53 5.53 -9.34
C PRO A 64 29.33 5.26 -10.25
N ALA A 65 28.46 4.32 -9.90
CA ALA A 65 27.26 4.02 -10.68
C ALA A 65 26.24 5.16 -10.61
N LEU A 66 25.98 5.72 -9.42
CA LEU A 66 25.08 6.87 -9.27
C LEU A 66 25.58 8.09 -10.04
N PHE A 67 26.90 8.32 -10.04
CA PHE A 67 27.52 9.36 -10.85
C PHE A 67 27.26 9.11 -12.34
N ALA A 68 27.57 7.91 -12.85
CA ALA A 68 27.32 7.56 -14.25
C ALA A 68 25.84 7.77 -14.64
N LEU A 69 24.91 7.29 -13.81
CA LEU A 69 23.47 7.47 -14.04
C LEU A 69 23.06 8.95 -14.06
N PHE A 70 23.66 9.81 -13.23
CA PHE A 70 23.41 11.25 -13.26
C PHE A 70 23.93 11.90 -14.56
N TYR A 71 25.14 11.57 -15.02
CA TYR A 71 25.67 12.12 -16.27
C TYR A 71 24.93 11.64 -17.51
N GLU A 72 24.40 10.42 -17.49
CA GLU A 72 23.62 9.86 -18.59
C GLU A 72 22.16 10.37 -18.60
N GLY A 73 21.76 11.21 -17.63
CA GLY A 73 20.38 11.73 -17.53
C GLY A 73 19.37 10.65 -17.12
N CYS A 74 19.82 9.59 -16.45
CA CYS A 74 18.99 8.50 -15.96
C CYS A 74 18.45 8.73 -14.54
N LEU A 75 18.83 9.84 -13.91
CA LEU A 75 18.25 10.33 -12.66
C LEU A 75 17.49 11.64 -12.93
N PRO A 76 16.39 11.92 -12.21
CA PRO A 76 15.75 13.23 -12.25
C PRO A 76 16.69 14.36 -11.82
N GLU A 77 16.42 15.58 -12.31
CA GLU A 77 17.18 16.81 -12.01
C GLU A 77 17.02 17.28 -10.56
#